data_AF-A0A2N4Z8Q9-F1
#
_entry.id   AF-A0A2N4Z8Q9-F1
#
_cell.length_a   1.000
_cell.length_b   1.000
_cell.length_c   1.000
_cell.angle_alpha   90.00
_cell.angle_beta   90.00
_cell.angle_gamma   90.00
#
_symmetry.space_group_name_H-M   'P 1'
#
loop_
_entity.id
_entity.type
_entity.pdbx_description
1 polymer ?
#
loop_
_entity_poly.entity_id
_entity_poly.type
_entity_poly.pdbx_seq_one_letter_code
_entity_poly.pdbx_strand_id
1 'polypeptide(L)'
;MHQQFKKMSLIGLILMIFTSVFGFANSPSAFYLMGYSAMPFYLFSALFFFIPFALMMAEMGSAYRREEGGIYSWMNHSVGPRFAFIGTFMWFASYVVWMVST
;
A
#
# COMPACT_ATOMS: atom_id res chain seq x y z
N MET A 1 28.77 -4.97 -19.60
CA MET A 1 27.43 -4.40 -19.85
C MET A 1 27.05 -3.51 -18.68
N HIS A 2 27.06 -2.18 -18.85
CA HIS A 2 26.48 -1.27 -17.85
C HIS A 2 24.95 -1.34 -18.02
N GLN A 3 24.28 -2.13 -17.18
CA GLN A 3 22.82 -2.11 -17.06
C GLN A 3 22.43 -0.75 -16.47
N GLN A 4 22.14 0.23 -17.35
CA GLN A 4 21.54 1.50 -16.95
C GLN A 4 20.12 1.18 -16.45
N PHE A 5 19.94 1.10 -15.14
CA PHE A 5 18.62 1.00 -14.53
C PHE A 5 17.78 2.21 -14.95
N LYS A 6 16.79 1.96 -15.83
CA LYS A 6 15.86 2.99 -16.28
C LYS A 6 14.99 3.41 -15.09
N LYS A 7 15.27 4.58 -14.53
CA LYS A 7 14.45 5.16 -13.45
C LYS A 7 13.06 5.47 -13.99
N MET A 8 12.03 5.07 -13.25
CA MET A 8 10.64 5.29 -13.63
C MET A 8 10.30 6.79 -13.53
N SER A 9 9.52 7.30 -14.49
CA SER A 9 9.00 8.66 -14.42
C SER A 9 8.03 8.80 -13.24
N LEU A 10 8.04 9.94 -12.56
CA LEU A 10 7.15 10.25 -11.44
C LEU A 10 5.67 10.00 -11.80
N ILE A 11 5.26 10.44 -12.99
CA ILE A 11 3.89 10.25 -13.49
C ILE A 11 3.58 8.75 -13.65
N GLY A 12 4.53 7.97 -14.16
CA GLY A 12 4.39 6.52 -14.30
C GLY A 12 4.25 5.83 -12.94
N LEU A 13 4.98 6.28 -11.93
CA LEU A 13 4.88 5.77 -10.56
C LEU A 13 3.52 6.08 -9.93
N ILE A 14 3.04 7.32 -10.07
CA ILE A 14 1.71 7.73 -9.57
C ILE A 14 0.61 6.88 -10.22
N LEU A 15 0.65 6.71 -11.54
CA LEU A 15 -0.36 5.93 -12.26
C LEU A 15 -0.34 4.45 -11.85
N MET A 16 0.84 3.85 -11.68
CA MET A 16 0.97 2.45 -11.24
C MET A 16 0.38 2.24 -9.84
N ILE A 17 0.65 3.15 -8.90
CA ILE A 17 0.07 3.08 -7.56
C ILE A 17 -1.44 3.25 -7.63
N PHE A 18 -1.92 4.23 -8.40
CA PHE A 18 -3.35 4.49 -8.54
C PHE A 18 -4.12 3.28 -9.08
N THR A 19 -3.64 2.66 -10.16
CA THR A 19 -4.31 1.50 -10.76
C THR A 19 -4.26 0.26 -9.86
N SER A 20 -3.21 0.10 -9.07
CA SER A 20 -3.05 -1.05 -8.16
C SER A 20 -3.90 -0.93 -6.90
N VAL A 21 -4.08 0.29 -6.37
CA VAL A 21 -4.73 0.51 -5.07
C VAL A 21 -6.22 0.84 -5.20
N PHE A 22 -6.63 1.57 -6.24
CA PHE A 22 -8.00 2.12 -6.29
C PHE A 22 -9.08 1.05 -6.50
N GLY A 23 -8.72 -0.16 -6.93
CA GLY A 23 -9.57 -1.36 -6.95
C GLY A 23 -11.03 -1.05 -7.31
N PHE A 24 -11.31 -0.81 -8.59
CA PHE A 24 -12.64 -0.34 -9.07
C PHE A 24 -13.83 -1.17 -8.58
N ALA A 25 -13.64 -2.44 -8.20
CA ALA A 25 -14.68 -3.30 -7.65
C ALA A 25 -15.16 -2.88 -6.24
N ASN A 26 -14.32 -2.18 -5.47
CA ASN A 26 -14.61 -1.87 -4.07
C ASN A 26 -15.64 -0.74 -3.91
N SER A 27 -15.60 0.28 -4.79
CA SER A 27 -16.50 1.44 -4.73
C SER A 27 -17.98 1.08 -5.05
N PRO A 28 -18.30 0.28 -6.10
CA PRO A 28 -19.66 -0.17 -6.36
C PRO A 28 -20.18 -1.11 -5.26
N SER A 29 -19.32 -1.97 -4.71
CA SER A 29 -19.70 -2.90 -3.62
C SER A 29 -20.09 -2.14 -2.35
N ALA A 30 -19.35 -1.10 -1.98
CA ALA A 30 -19.70 -0.24 -0.85
C ALA A 30 -21.00 0.53 -1.07
N PHE A 31 -21.25 1.02 -2.30
CA PHE A 31 -22.51 1.65 -2.65
C PHE A 31 -23.69 0.66 -2.63
N TYR A 32 -23.49 -0.58 -3.06
CA TYR A 32 -24.53 -1.62 -3.01
C TYR A 32 -24.93 -1.97 -1.56
N LEU A 33 -23.95 -2.01 -0.65
CA LEU A 33 -24.18 -2.39 0.75
C LEU A 33 -24.76 -1.26 1.61
N MET A 34 -24.31 -0.01 1.42
CA MET A 34 -24.64 1.12 2.31
C MET A 34 -25.20 2.35 1.57
N GLY A 35 -25.29 2.33 0.25
CA GLY A 35 -25.81 3.44 -0.56
C GLY A 35 -25.04 4.75 -0.31
N TYR A 36 -25.77 5.86 -0.24
CA TYR A 36 -25.18 7.18 0.03
C TYR A 36 -24.63 7.33 1.46
N SER A 37 -25.00 6.45 2.39
CA SER A 37 -24.49 6.52 3.76
C SER A 37 -23.01 6.11 3.88
N ALA A 38 -22.43 5.49 2.85
CA ALA A 38 -21.00 5.18 2.77
C ALA A 38 -20.12 6.43 2.64
N MET A 39 -20.64 7.54 2.09
CA MET A 39 -19.88 8.75 1.79
C MET A 39 -19.17 9.38 3.01
N PRO A 40 -19.82 9.61 4.16
CA PRO A 40 -19.14 10.10 5.35
C PRO A 40 -18.05 9.15 5.87
N PHE A 41 -18.24 7.82 5.75
CA PHE A 41 -17.22 6.84 6.15
C PHE A 41 -16.00 6.89 5.23
N TYR A 42 -16.19 7.09 3.92
CA TYR A 42 -15.08 7.31 2.99
C TYR A 42 -14.33 8.60 3.30
N LEU A 43 -15.04 9.69 3.61
CA LEU A 43 -14.40 10.97 3.97
C LEU A 43 -13.59 10.84 5.27
N PHE A 44 -14.16 10.18 6.27
CA PHE A 44 -13.49 9.90 7.53
C PHE A 44 -12.25 9.03 7.34
N SER A 45 -12.37 7.95 6.55
CA SER A 45 -11.25 7.05 6.23
C SER A 45 -10.17 7.77 5.42
N ALA A 46 -10.55 8.67 4.50
CA ALA A 46 -9.60 9.47 3.75
C ALA A 46 -8.75 10.36 4.69
N LEU A 47 -9.41 11.03 5.64
CA LEU A 47 -8.75 11.97 6.54
C LEU A 47 -7.90 11.28 7.61
N PHE A 48 -8.45 10.26 8.29
CA PHE A 48 -7.80 9.65 9.46
C PHE A 48 -6.94 8.43 9.14
N PHE A 49 -7.15 7.78 7.98
CA PHE A 49 -6.40 6.59 7.61
C PHE A 49 -5.48 6.85 6.42
N PHE A 50 -6.00 7.33 5.28
CA PHE A 50 -5.19 7.50 4.06
C PHE A 50 -4.10 8.57 4.19
N ILE A 51 -4.40 9.75 4.74
CA ILE A 51 -3.40 10.83 4.85
C ILE A 51 -2.26 10.43 5.79
N PRO A 52 -2.51 9.96 7.03
CA PRO A 52 -1.41 9.54 7.90
C PRO A 52 -0.63 8.36 7.33
N PHE A 53 -1.31 7.41 6.69
CA PHE A 53 -0.66 6.27 6.04
C PHE A 53 0.26 6.71 4.90
N ALA A 54 -0.20 7.63 4.03
CA ALA A 54 0.61 8.14 2.93
C ALA A 54 1.87 8.85 3.43
N LEU A 55 1.76 9.62 4.53
CA LEU A 55 2.91 10.28 5.16
C LEU A 55 3.90 9.26 5.73
N MET A 56 3.42 8.24 6.43
CA MET A 56 4.24 7.15 6.97
C MET A 56 5.00 6.40 5.84
N MET A 57 4.30 6.06 4.76
CA MET A 57 4.90 5.40 3.59
C MET A 57 5.94 6.29 2.90
N ALA A 58 5.70 7.61 2.82
CA ALA A 58 6.66 8.56 2.26
C ALA A 58 7.92 8.68 3.13
N GLU A 59 7.76 8.72 4.46
CA GLU A 59 8.87 8.80 5.41
C GLU A 59 9.75 7.53 5.31
N MET A 60 9.17 6.34 5.49
CA MET A 60 9.92 5.09 5.39
C MET A 60 10.51 4.85 3.99
N GLY A 61 9.78 5.20 2.93
CA GLY A 61 10.30 5.10 1.55
C GLY A 61 11.48 6.02 1.28
N SER A 62 11.52 7.20 1.92
CA SER A 62 12.64 8.14 1.80
C SER A 62 13.83 7.77 2.69
N ALA A 63 13.58 7.29 3.91
CA ALA A 63 14.61 6.90 4.88
C ALA A 63 15.39 5.66 4.42
N TYR A 64 14.70 4.66 3.85
CA TYR A 64 15.29 3.39 3.42
C TYR A 64 15.48 3.30 1.90
N ARG A 65 15.76 4.41 1.23
CA ARG A 65 15.84 4.50 -0.24
C ARG A 65 16.93 3.63 -0.89
N ARG A 66 17.89 3.12 -0.11
CA ARG A 66 18.97 2.23 -0.57
C ARG A 66 18.67 0.75 -0.34
N GLU A 67 17.55 0.43 0.32
CA GLU A 67 17.18 -0.95 0.62
C GLU A 67 16.11 -1.46 -0.33
N GLU A 68 16.35 -2.63 -0.91
CA GLU A 68 15.46 -3.23 -1.92
C GLU A 68 14.34 -4.08 -1.29
N GLY A 69 14.32 -4.20 0.06
CA GLY A 69 13.41 -5.09 0.79
C GLY A 69 12.00 -4.55 1.06
N GLY A 70 11.68 -3.32 0.61
CA GLY A 70 10.36 -2.71 0.80
C GLY A 70 9.87 -2.76 2.26
N ILE A 71 8.65 -3.25 2.48
CA ILE A 71 8.03 -3.33 3.82
C ILE A 71 8.86 -4.16 4.80
N TYR A 72 9.48 -5.26 4.34
CA TYR A 72 10.31 -6.11 5.20
C TYR A 72 11.53 -5.35 5.72
N SER A 73 12.21 -4.62 4.83
CA SER A 73 13.35 -3.76 5.20
C SER A 73 12.93 -2.72 6.23
N TRP A 74 11.83 -2.00 5.98
CA TRP A 74 11.35 -0.96 6.88
C TRP A 74 11.03 -1.51 8.27
N MET A 75 10.34 -2.66 8.33
CA MET A 75 10.00 -3.28 9.60
C MET A 75 11.22 -3.87 10.32
N ASN A 76 12.19 -4.41 9.58
CA ASN A 76 13.41 -4.97 10.17
C ASN A 76 14.23 -3.88 10.87
N HIS A 77 14.32 -2.69 10.27
CA HIS A 77 15.03 -1.56 10.84
C HIS A 77 14.26 -0.86 11.98
N SER A 78 12.92 -0.81 11.92
CA SER A 78 12.12 -0.11 12.94
C SER A 78 11.76 -0.97 14.16
N VAL A 79 11.47 -2.26 13.97
CA VAL A 79 10.86 -3.13 15.00
C VAL A 79 11.63 -4.44 15.22
N GLY A 80 12.57 -4.74 14.34
CA GLY A 80 13.43 -5.92 14.39
C GLY A 80 12.97 -7.10 13.51
N PRO A 81 13.85 -8.10 13.32
CA PRO A 81 13.69 -9.13 12.29
C PRO A 81 12.50 -10.07 12.51
N ARG A 82 12.14 -10.36 13.78
CA ARG A 82 11.04 -11.27 14.10
C ARG A 82 9.69 -10.68 13.67
N PHE A 83 9.45 -9.41 13.98
CA PHE A 83 8.22 -8.73 13.61
C PHE A 83 8.17 -8.42 12.10
N ALA A 84 9.31 -8.13 11.47
CA ALA A 84 9.39 -7.95 10.03
C ALA A 84 8.97 -9.21 9.26
N PHE A 85 9.41 -10.39 9.71
CA PHE A 85 9.00 -11.66 9.11
C PHE A 85 7.51 -11.92 9.29
N ILE A 86 6.99 -11.77 10.51
CA ILE A 86 5.56 -11.97 10.79
C ILE A 86 4.71 -11.01 9.96
N GLY A 87 5.06 -9.72 9.92
CA GLY A 87 4.33 -8.71 9.16
C GLY A 87 4.32 -8.97 7.66
N THR A 88 5.46 -9.37 7.10
CA THR A 88 5.56 -9.70 5.67
C THR A 88 4.80 -10.98 5.33
N PHE A 89 4.83 -11.98 6.22
CA PHE A 89 4.05 -13.20 6.06
C PHE A 89 2.54 -12.94 6.15
N MET A 90 2.09 -12.11 7.09
CA MET A 90 0.69 -11.69 7.19
C MET A 90 0.22 -10.95 5.94
N TRP A 91 1.06 -10.06 5.40
CA TRP A 91 0.77 -9.37 4.14
C TRP A 91 0.61 -10.37 2.98
N PHE A 92 1.51 -11.34 2.86
CA PHE A 92 1.41 -12.39 1.84
C PHE A 92 0.15 -13.25 2.01
N ALA A 93 -0.15 -13.69 3.23
CA ALA A 93 -1.37 -14.47 3.52
C ALA A 93 -2.64 -13.68 3.17
N SER A 94 -2.69 -12.39 3.52
CA SER A 94 -3.79 -11.50 3.14
C SER A 94 -3.95 -11.40 1.62
N TYR A 95 -2.84 -11.34 0.88
CA TYR A 95 -2.87 -11.30 -0.58
C TYR A 95 -3.42 -12.60 -1.18
N VAL A 96 -3.03 -13.76 -0.63
CA VAL A 96 -3.57 -15.07 -1.05
C VAL A 96 -5.08 -15.14 -0.79
N VAL A 97 -5.54 -14.72 0.40
CA VAL A 97 -6.97 -14.69 0.71
C VAL A 97 -7.72 -13.75 -0.24
N TRP A 98 -7.15 -12.59 -0.55
CA TRP A 98 -7.75 -11.64 -1.48
C TRP A 98 -7.88 -12.22 -2.90
N MET A 99 -6.87 -12.94 -3.40
CA MET A 99 -6.92 -13.62 -4.70
C MET A 99 -7.97 -14.74 -4.77
N VAL A 100 -8.34 -15.32 -3.62
CA VAL A 100 -9.39 -16.35 -3.53
C VAL A 100 -10.78 -15.73 -3.32
N SER A 101 -10.84 -14.53 -2.71
CA SER A 101 -12.09 -13.84 -2.35
C SER A 101 -12.59 -12.88 -3.45
N THR A 102 -11.73 -12.54 -4.41
CA THR A 102 -12.06 -11.76 -5.63
C THR A 102 -12.56 -12.69 -6.72
#